data_AF-A0A7C8CIW5-F1
#
_entry.id   AF-A0A7C8CIW5-F1
#
_cell.length_a   1.000
_cell.length_b   1.000
_cell.length_c   1.000
_cell.angle_alpha   90.00
_cell.angle_beta   90.00
_cell.angle_gamma   90.00
#
_symmetry.space_group_name_H-M   'P 1'
#
loop_
_entity.id
_entity.type
_entity.pdbx_description
1 polymer ?
#
loop_
_entity_poly.entity_id
_entity_poly.type
_entity_poly.pdbx_seq_one_letter_code
_entity_poly.pdbx_strand_id
1 'polypeptide(L)'
;MASEFRDQVEAALENEESEELLGVIIDIALAAEDAAWAEDCLFRLTTHPDTNVRGNALMGFAHLAERFGGVDRERLEPVLEAGLMDDKRYVREQAEACLEELGWRVPEASP
;
A
#
# COMPACT_ATOMS: atom_id res chain seq x y z
N MET A 1 -5.18 -23.60 -2.80
CA MET A 1 -3.89 -22.90 -2.71
C MET A 1 -4.04 -21.44 -3.16
N ALA A 2 -3.90 -21.06 -4.44
CA ALA A 2 -4.03 -19.65 -4.84
C ALA A 2 -5.44 -19.04 -4.66
N SER A 3 -6.51 -19.82 -4.84
CA SER A 3 -7.88 -19.34 -4.59
C SER A 3 -8.15 -19.09 -3.09
N GLU A 4 -7.73 -20.01 -2.22
CA GLU A 4 -7.93 -19.87 -0.75
C GLU A 4 -7.24 -18.64 -0.18
N PHE A 5 -6.06 -18.29 -0.71
CA PHE A 5 -5.36 -17.07 -0.36
C PHE A 5 -6.17 -15.83 -0.73
N ARG A 6 -6.62 -15.74 -1.99
CA ARG A 6 -7.43 -14.60 -2.45
C ARG A 6 -8.73 -14.51 -1.66
N ASP A 7 -9.42 -15.62 -1.42
CA ASP A 7 -10.67 -15.67 -0.64
C ASP A 7 -10.44 -15.15 0.80
N GLN A 8 -9.31 -15.49 1.42
CA GLN A 8 -8.96 -15.00 2.76
C GLN A 8 -8.71 -13.49 2.78
N VAL A 9 -7.98 -12.98 1.78
CA VAL A 9 -7.72 -11.54 1.63
C VAL A 9 -9.03 -10.79 1.40
N GLU A 10 -9.89 -11.27 0.51
CA GLU A 10 -11.18 -10.65 0.21
C GLU A 10 -12.09 -10.64 1.45
N ALA A 11 -12.14 -11.72 2.23
CA ALA A 11 -12.89 -11.75 3.48
C ALA A 11 -12.41 -10.72 4.51
N ALA A 12 -11.08 -10.56 4.66
CA ALA A 12 -10.53 -9.54 5.56
C ALA A 12 -10.83 -8.11 5.07
N LEU A 13 -10.76 -7.88 3.76
CA LEU A 13 -11.14 -6.60 3.14
C LEU A 13 -12.64 -6.28 3.30
N GLU A 14 -13.49 -7.29 3.45
CA GLU A 14 -14.92 -7.12 3.75
C GLU A 14 -15.20 -6.86 5.23
N ASN A 15 -14.44 -7.52 6.12
CA ASN A 15 -14.60 -7.33 7.57
C ASN A 15 -14.07 -5.98 8.06
N GLU A 16 -13.07 -5.41 7.38
CA GLU A 16 -12.43 -4.13 7.70
C GLU A 16 -11.83 -4.04 9.12
N GLU A 17 -11.53 -5.18 9.75
CA GLU A 17 -10.92 -5.23 11.08
C GLU A 17 -9.43 -4.87 11.00
N SER A 18 -9.01 -3.77 11.63
CA SER A 18 -7.66 -3.23 11.50
C SER A 18 -6.55 -4.26 11.77
N GLU A 19 -6.71 -5.12 12.78
CA GLU A 19 -5.69 -6.12 13.14
C GLU A 19 -5.55 -7.20 12.06
N GLU A 20 -6.67 -7.64 11.46
CA GLU A 20 -6.66 -8.59 10.35
C GLU A 20 -6.03 -7.96 9.10
N LEU A 21 -6.42 -6.72 8.80
CA LEU A 21 -5.91 -5.97 7.65
C LEU A 21 -4.39 -5.76 7.71
N LEU A 22 -3.81 -5.55 8.89
CA LEU A 22 -2.36 -5.39 9.04
C LEU A 22 -1.59 -6.65 8.64
N GLY A 23 -2.10 -7.84 8.99
CA GLY A 23 -1.52 -9.10 8.53
C GLY A 23 -1.69 -9.27 7.02
N VAL A 24 -2.90 -9.01 6.53
CA VAL A 24 -3.26 -9.18 5.12
C VAL A 24 -2.48 -8.24 4.18
N ILE A 25 -2.14 -7.02 4.62
CA ILE A 25 -1.28 -6.11 3.84
C ILE A 25 0.07 -6.76 3.55
N ILE A 26 0.70 -7.37 4.56
CA ILE A 26 1.99 -8.03 4.41
C ILE A 26 1.87 -9.22 3.47
N ASP A 27 0.80 -10.02 3.64
CA ASP A 27 0.51 -11.17 2.81
C ASP A 27 0.29 -10.79 1.34
N ILE A 28 -0.48 -9.73 1.06
CA ILE A 28 -0.65 -9.17 -0.29
C ILE A 28 0.72 -8.76 -0.85
N ALA A 29 1.48 -7.96 -0.11
CA ALA A 29 2.74 -7.40 -0.55
C ALA A 29 3.80 -8.48 -0.84
N LEU A 30 3.85 -9.56 -0.07
CA LEU A 30 4.92 -10.55 -0.12
C LEU A 30 4.55 -11.89 -0.79
N ALA A 31 3.27 -12.24 -0.86
CA ALA A 31 2.83 -13.56 -1.33
C ALA A 31 1.85 -13.52 -2.52
N ALA A 32 1.21 -12.39 -2.82
CA ALA A 32 0.30 -12.31 -3.97
C ALA A 32 1.02 -12.71 -5.28
N GLU A 33 0.34 -13.45 -6.16
CA GLU A 33 0.88 -13.87 -7.46
C GLU A 33 0.40 -12.97 -8.62
N ASP A 34 -0.71 -12.24 -8.40
CA ASP A 34 -1.32 -11.31 -9.35
C ASP A 34 -1.01 -9.88 -8.93
N ALA A 35 -0.08 -9.23 -9.65
CA ALA A 35 0.37 -7.87 -9.35
C ALA A 35 -0.77 -6.84 -9.42
N ALA A 36 -1.62 -6.92 -10.46
CA ALA A 36 -2.68 -5.94 -10.67
C ALA A 36 -3.72 -6.03 -9.55
N TRP A 37 -4.11 -7.24 -9.16
CA TRP A 37 -5.00 -7.43 -8.03
C TRP A 37 -4.39 -7.02 -6.70
N ALA A 38 -3.10 -7.30 -6.48
CA ALA A 38 -2.41 -6.89 -5.27
C ALA A 38 -2.38 -5.36 -5.13
N GLU A 39 -2.07 -4.64 -6.21
CA GLU A 39 -2.13 -3.18 -6.25
C GLU A 39 -3.54 -2.66 -5.94
N ASP A 40 -4.58 -3.22 -6.57
CA ASP A 40 -5.97 -2.80 -6.32
C ASP A 40 -6.39 -3.00 -4.85
N CYS A 41 -5.93 -4.07 -4.20
CA CYS A 41 -6.16 -4.30 -2.77
C CYS A 41 -5.45 -3.25 -1.92
N LEU A 42 -4.17 -2.98 -2.16
CA LEU A 42 -3.42 -1.96 -1.43
C LEU A 42 -4.01 -0.56 -1.65
N PHE A 43 -4.44 -0.22 -2.87
CA PHE A 43 -5.11 1.05 -3.17
C PHE A 43 -6.39 1.25 -2.36
N ARG A 44 -7.17 0.18 -2.11
CA ARG A 44 -8.34 0.26 -1.22
C ARG A 44 -7.93 0.68 0.19
N LEU A 45 -6.83 0.12 0.68
CA LEU A 45 -6.36 0.28 2.06
C LEU A 45 -5.64 1.60 2.34
N THR A 46 -5.12 2.30 1.33
CA THR A 46 -4.48 3.62 1.52
C THR A 46 -5.44 4.71 2.00
N THR A 47 -6.75 4.47 1.95
CA THR A 47 -7.78 5.41 2.44
C THR A 47 -8.43 4.97 3.75
N HIS A 48 -7.93 3.90 4.38
CA HIS A 48 -8.52 3.33 5.58
C HIS A 48 -8.44 4.29 6.79
N PRO A 49 -9.48 4.39 7.64
CA PRO A 49 -9.48 5.30 8.80
C PRO A 49 -8.40 4.97 9.83
N ASP A 50 -8.00 3.69 9.92
CA ASP A 50 -6.89 3.27 10.77
C ASP A 50 -5.55 3.74 10.19
N THR A 51 -4.76 4.38 11.05
CA THR A 51 -3.47 5.00 10.68
C THR A 51 -2.42 3.98 10.30
N ASN A 52 -2.40 2.84 10.98
CA ASN A 52 -1.45 1.78 10.69
C ASN A 52 -1.82 1.08 9.38
N VAL A 53 -3.10 0.83 9.15
CA VAL A 53 -3.57 0.18 7.90
C VAL A 53 -3.17 1.01 6.69
N ARG A 54 -3.57 2.29 6.64
CA ARG A 54 -3.25 3.11 5.46
C ARG A 54 -1.77 3.38 5.29
N GLY A 55 -1.02 3.56 6.38
CA GLY A 55 0.43 3.74 6.31
C GLY A 55 1.15 2.49 5.78
N ASN A 56 0.83 1.31 6.30
CA ASN A 56 1.43 0.06 5.82
C ASN A 56 1.01 -0.27 4.38
N ALA A 57 -0.21 0.10 3.98
CA ALA A 57 -0.65 -0.07 2.59
C ALA A 57 0.22 0.73 1.61
N LEU A 58 0.65 1.95 1.96
CA LEU A 58 1.59 2.73 1.14
C LEU A 58 2.92 2.00 0.98
N MET A 59 3.51 1.52 2.07
CA MET A 59 4.77 0.78 2.03
C MET A 59 4.67 -0.53 1.25
N GLY A 60 3.51 -1.19 1.28
CA GLY A 60 3.26 -2.40 0.51
C GLY A 60 3.56 -2.26 -0.98
N PHE A 61 3.40 -1.06 -1.56
CA PHE A 61 3.73 -0.82 -2.97
C PHE A 61 5.23 -0.93 -3.27
N ALA A 62 6.11 -0.57 -2.34
CA ALA A 62 7.55 -0.75 -2.52
C ALA A 62 7.90 -2.24 -2.63
N HIS A 63 7.29 -3.08 -1.79
CA HIS A 63 7.46 -4.53 -1.85
C HIS A 63 6.87 -5.14 -3.13
N LEU A 64 5.73 -4.64 -3.60
CA LEU A 64 5.19 -5.06 -4.91
C LEU A 64 6.14 -4.69 -6.04
N ALA A 65 6.70 -3.47 -6.04
CA ALA A 65 7.65 -3.03 -7.04
C ALA A 65 8.92 -3.87 -7.04
N GLU A 66 9.45 -4.23 -5.87
CA GLU A 66 10.60 -5.13 -5.74
C GLU A 66 10.31 -6.51 -6.35
N ARG A 67 9.13 -7.08 -6.08
CA ARG A 67 8.77 -8.43 -6.52
C ARG A 67 8.40 -8.51 -8.00
N PHE A 68 7.65 -7.53 -8.50
CA PHE A 68 7.09 -7.54 -9.85
C PHE A 68 7.87 -6.66 -10.85
N GLY A 69 8.90 -5.94 -10.38
CA GLY A 69 9.74 -5.07 -11.19
C GLY A 69 9.12 -3.69 -11.48
N GLY A 70 7.99 -3.36 -10.86
CA GLY A 70 7.31 -2.09 -10.98
C GLY A 70 5.91 -2.10 -10.39
N VAL A 71 5.28 -0.93 -10.39
CA VAL A 71 3.89 -0.65 -9.99
C VAL A 71 3.32 0.42 -10.91
N ASP A 72 2.00 0.59 -10.95
CA ASP A 72 1.36 1.66 -11.73
C ASP A 72 1.68 3.04 -11.12
N ARG A 73 2.73 3.67 -11.64
CA ARG A 73 3.19 4.98 -11.19
C ARG A 73 2.14 6.07 -11.37
N GLU A 74 1.40 6.08 -12.48
CA GLU A 74 0.42 7.13 -12.75
C GLU A 74 -0.71 7.11 -11.71
N ARG A 75 -1.06 5.92 -11.20
CA ARG A 75 -2.02 5.76 -10.10
C ARG A 75 -1.41 6.01 -8.73
N LEU A 76 -0.18 5.56 -8.48
CA LEU A 76 0.42 5.57 -7.16
C LEU A 76 1.01 6.93 -6.75
N GLU A 77 1.60 7.67 -7.69
CA GLU A 77 2.23 8.98 -7.42
C GLU A 77 1.29 9.97 -6.69
N PRO A 78 0.05 10.23 -7.12
CA PRO A 78 -0.86 11.11 -6.38
C PRO A 78 -1.29 10.56 -5.01
N VAL A 79 -1.27 9.24 -4.82
CA VAL A 79 -1.60 8.62 -3.52
C VAL A 79 -0.46 8.80 -2.53
N LEU A 80 0.79 8.67 -2.97
CA LEU A 80 1.97 8.96 -2.15
C LEU A 80 2.06 10.45 -1.81
N GLU A 81 1.76 11.35 -2.76
CA GLU A 81 1.67 12.79 -2.50
C GLU A 81 0.64 13.12 -1.42
N ALA A 82 -0.55 12.50 -1.47
CA ALA A 82 -1.54 12.63 -0.42
C ALA A 82 -1.04 12.08 0.92
N GLY A 83 -0.32 10.96 0.91
CA GLY A 83 0.30 10.35 2.09
C GLY A 83 1.33 11.26 2.77
N LEU A 84 2.13 11.99 1.99
CA LEU A 84 3.07 13.01 2.50
C LEU A 84 2.37 14.18 3.21
N MET A 85 1.10 14.41 2.90
CA MET A 85 0.27 15.47 3.48
C MET A 85 -0.69 14.96 4.56
N ASP A 86 -0.65 13.67 4.92
CA ASP A 86 -1.54 13.09 5.95
C ASP A 86 -1.29 13.73 7.33
N ASP A 87 -2.35 13.93 8.10
CA ASP A 87 -2.28 14.48 9.46
C ASP A 87 -1.38 13.65 10.39
N LYS A 88 -1.31 12.35 10.15
CA LYS A 88 -0.58 11.40 10.99
C LYS A 88 0.85 11.27 10.49
N ARG A 89 1.77 11.57 11.41
CA ARG A 89 3.22 11.44 11.18
C ARG A 89 3.61 10.09 10.61
N TYR A 90 3.04 9.00 11.14
CA TYR A 90 3.35 7.65 10.69
C TYR A 90 3.05 7.44 9.20
N VAL A 91 1.93 7.97 8.69
CA VAL A 91 1.55 7.82 7.27
C VAL A 91 2.50 8.60 6.37
N ARG A 92 2.89 9.81 6.79
CA ARG A 92 3.91 10.60 6.08
C ARG A 92 5.25 9.86 6.00
N GLU A 93 5.70 9.29 7.12
CA GLU A 93 6.96 8.52 7.17
C GLU A 93 6.90 7.28 6.25
N GLN A 94 5.75 6.58 6.17
CA GLN A 94 5.58 5.46 5.24
C GLN A 94 5.56 5.91 3.77
N ALA A 95 4.95 7.06 3.46
CA ALA A 95 4.97 7.62 2.11
C ALA A 95 6.39 8.03 1.68
N GLU A 96 7.13 8.70 2.56
CA GLU A 96 8.54 9.09 2.33
C GLU A 96 9.41 7.86 2.07
N ALA A 97 9.30 6.86 2.94
CA ALA A 97 10.08 5.64 2.82
C ALA A 97 9.70 4.83 1.56
N CYS A 98 8.41 4.77 1.20
CA CYS A 98 7.99 4.13 -0.05
C CYS A 98 8.60 4.83 -1.29
N LEU A 99 8.60 6.17 -1.32
CA LEU A 99 9.24 6.93 -2.39
C LEU A 99 10.75 6.67 -2.47
N GLU A 100 11.44 6.57 -1.32
CA GLU A 100 12.85 6.23 -1.25
C GLU A 100 13.13 4.85 -1.86
N GLU A 101 12.38 3.83 -1.45
CA GLU A 101 12.52 2.45 -1.97
C GLU A 101 12.22 2.37 -3.47
N LEU A 102 11.24 3.12 -3.95
CA LEU A 102 10.92 3.20 -5.38
C LEU A 102 11.95 4.02 -6.18
N GLY A 103 12.85 4.76 -5.51
CA GLY A 103 13.76 5.72 -6.12
C GLY A 103 13.03 6.90 -6.78
N TRP A 104 11.81 7.20 -6.33
CA TRP A 104 10.99 8.30 -6.84
C TRP A 104 11.28 9.57 -6.05
N ARG A 105 11.30 10.72 -6.74
CA ARG A 105 11.50 12.01 -6.07
C ARG A 105 10.16 12.58 -5.63
N VAL A 106 10.10 13.06 -4.39
CA VAL A 106 9.05 13.98 -3.94
C VAL A 106 9.16 15.26 -4.79
N PRO A 107 8.07 15.76 -5.40
CA PRO A 107 8.10 17.07 -6.02
C PRO A 107 8.47 18.11 -4.96
N GLU A 108 9.52 18.91 -5.20
CA GLU A 108 9.84 20.02 -4.29
C GLU A 108 8.59 20.91 -4.18
N ALA A 109 8.05 21.04 -2.96
CA ALA A 109 6.94 21.94 -2.70
C ALA A 109 7.35 23.33 -3.22
N SER A 110 6.63 23.83 -4.23
CA SER A 110 6.89 25.18 -4.74
C SER A 110 6.73 26.19 -3.59
N PRO A 111 7.65 27.16 -3.48
CA PRO A 111 7.72 28.10 -2.37
C PRO A 111 6.48 28.97 -2.19
#